data_AF-A0A924NGS3-F1
#
_entry.id   AF-A0A924NGS3-F1
#
_cell.length_a   1.000
_cell.length_b   1.000
_cell.length_c   1.000
_cell.angle_alpha   90.00
_cell.angle_beta   90.00
_cell.angle_gamma   90.00
#
_symmetry.space_group_name_H-M   'P 1'
#
loop_
_entity.id
_entity.type
_entity.pdbx_description
1 polymer ?
#
loop_
_entity_poly.entity_id
_entity_poly.type
_entity_poly.pdbx_seq_one_letter_code
_entity_poly.pdbx_strand_id
1 'polypeptide(L)'
;MKKQLAAMRDSITTARTLSEALPYMQRYAGSVVVVKFGGNAMGDDDAMAEFARDVVLMRQVGVNPVVVHGGGPMINEMLTRLGIKSEFVRGKRVTDKATVDVVEMVLCGLVNKRIVQAIMDAGGRAVGISGKDDDLMVCVADDPELGFVGKPVEMNVQVLRDLYKAGIIPVVAPVATGMADNETFNVNGDTAAGAIAGALKADRLLLLTDVSGVKNAAGEVVTQMTPDEVR
;
A
#
# COMPACT_ATOMS: atom_id res chain seq x y z
N MET A 1 15.75 -32.79 -27.43
CA MET A 1 17.10 -32.53 -26.86
C MET A 1 17.39 -31.05 -26.56
N LYS A 2 17.44 -30.12 -27.53
CA LYS A 2 17.80 -28.70 -27.26
C LYS A 2 16.85 -27.96 -26.29
N LYS A 3 15.52 -28.13 -26.38
CA LYS A 3 14.54 -27.55 -25.44
C LYS A 3 14.66 -28.10 -24.02
N GLN A 4 14.94 -29.40 -23.86
CA GLN A 4 15.20 -30.03 -22.55
C GLN A 4 16.50 -29.54 -21.92
N LEU A 5 17.57 -29.37 -22.70
CA LEU A 5 18.83 -28.80 -22.23
C LEU A 5 18.70 -27.32 -21.84
N ALA A 6 17.88 -26.54 -22.55
CA ALA A 6 17.57 -25.16 -22.18
C ALA A 6 16.74 -25.09 -20.89
N ALA A 7 15.67 -25.89 -20.78
CA ALA A 7 14.86 -25.99 -19.57
C ALA A 7 15.66 -26.51 -18.35
N MET A 8 16.63 -27.40 -18.56
CA MET A 8 17.50 -27.93 -17.50
C MET A 8 18.57 -26.92 -17.06
N ARG A 9 19.10 -26.11 -18.00
CA ARG A 9 19.97 -24.96 -17.67
C ARG A 9 19.22 -23.89 -16.90
N ASP A 10 17.96 -23.67 -17.27
CA ASP A 10 17.05 -22.78 -16.57
C ASP A 10 16.80 -23.26 -15.13
N SER A 11 16.47 -24.54 -14.93
CA SER A 11 16.25 -25.11 -13.59
C SER A 11 17.49 -25.06 -12.68
N ILE A 12 18.70 -25.29 -13.22
CA ILE A 12 19.94 -25.18 -12.44
C ILE A 12 20.17 -23.72 -12.02
N THR A 13 19.90 -22.77 -12.93
CA THR A 13 20.02 -21.34 -12.64
C THR A 13 19.01 -20.92 -11.57
N THR A 14 17.74 -21.32 -11.70
CA THR A 14 16.70 -21.08 -10.70
C THR A 14 17.07 -21.67 -9.34
N ALA A 15 17.52 -22.93 -9.30
CA ALA A 15 17.92 -23.59 -8.06
C ALA A 15 19.08 -22.84 -7.37
N ARG A 16 20.07 -22.39 -8.15
CA ARG A 16 21.17 -21.58 -7.62
C ARG A 16 20.67 -20.24 -7.07
N THR A 17 19.85 -19.51 -7.83
CA THR A 17 19.28 -18.23 -7.39
C THR A 17 18.48 -18.39 -6.10
N LEU A 18 17.64 -19.42 -5.98
CA LEU A 18 16.88 -19.69 -4.76
C LEU A 18 17.79 -20.04 -3.58
N SER A 19 18.85 -20.83 -3.81
CA SER A 19 19.82 -21.18 -2.78
C SER A 19 20.61 -19.96 -2.30
N GLU A 20 20.98 -19.04 -3.19
CA GLU A 20 21.66 -17.78 -2.87
C GLU A 20 20.72 -16.77 -2.19
N ALA A 21 19.42 -16.83 -2.49
CA ALA A 21 18.40 -16.00 -1.86
C ALA A 21 17.97 -16.50 -0.47
N LEU A 22 18.17 -17.79 -0.14
CA LEU A 22 17.72 -18.42 1.10
C LEU A 22 18.14 -17.66 2.38
N PRO A 23 19.38 -17.16 2.54
CA PRO A 23 19.76 -16.39 3.72
C PRO A 23 18.94 -15.11 3.89
N TYR A 24 18.56 -14.47 2.79
CA TYR A 24 17.71 -13.27 2.80
C TYR A 24 16.27 -13.61 3.19
N MET A 25 15.73 -14.71 2.66
CA MET A 25 14.41 -15.21 3.04
C MET A 25 14.34 -15.53 4.54
N GLN A 26 15.35 -16.22 5.07
CA GLN A 26 15.45 -16.54 6.50
C GLN A 26 15.57 -15.30 7.37
N ARG A 27 16.33 -14.28 6.93
CA ARG A 27 16.49 -13.02 7.66
C ARG A 27 15.17 -12.29 7.90
N TYR A 28 14.23 -12.36 6.94
CA TYR A 28 12.95 -11.66 7.00
C TYR A 28 11.77 -12.55 7.38
N ALA A 29 12.02 -13.83 7.69
CA ALA A 29 10.98 -14.73 8.18
C ALA A 29 10.38 -14.17 9.48
N GLY A 30 9.06 -14.01 9.51
CA GLY A 30 8.32 -13.41 10.62
C GLY A 30 8.27 -11.88 10.61
N SER A 31 9.06 -11.20 9.78
CA SER A 31 9.05 -9.73 9.69
C SER A 31 7.71 -9.19 9.21
N VAL A 32 7.35 -8.01 9.71
CA VAL A 32 6.19 -7.24 9.24
C VAL A 32 6.67 -6.16 8.27
N VAL A 33 6.11 -6.14 7.07
CA VAL A 33 6.49 -5.18 6.03
C VAL A 33 5.25 -4.44 5.55
N VAL A 34 5.20 -3.13 5.74
CA VAL A 34 4.14 -2.30 5.18
C VAL A 34 4.56 -1.84 3.80
N VAL A 35 3.71 -2.07 2.80
CA VAL A 35 3.98 -1.71 1.41
C VAL A 35 2.94 -0.70 0.96
N LYS A 36 3.35 0.54 0.72
CA LYS A 36 2.50 1.53 0.05
C LYS A 36 2.55 1.28 -1.44
N PHE A 37 1.42 0.86 -2.00
CA PHE A 37 1.22 0.67 -3.44
C PHE A 37 0.44 1.84 -4.04
N GLY A 38 1.07 2.61 -4.91
CA GLY A 38 0.46 3.79 -5.54
C GLY A 38 1.19 4.20 -6.81
N GLY A 39 0.73 5.27 -7.45
CA GLY A 39 1.31 5.77 -8.71
C GLY A 39 0.67 5.13 -9.95
N ASN A 40 1.38 5.21 -11.08
CA ASN A 40 0.89 4.75 -12.36
C ASN A 40 0.71 3.22 -12.42
N ALA A 41 1.46 2.47 -11.61
CA ALA A 41 1.39 1.01 -11.54
C ALA A 41 -0.01 0.48 -11.15
N MET A 42 -0.89 1.29 -10.56
CA MET A 42 -2.27 0.86 -10.27
C MET A 42 -3.20 0.86 -11.49
N GLY A 43 -2.80 1.56 -12.57
CA GLY A 43 -3.58 1.66 -13.81
C GLY A 43 -3.23 0.58 -14.83
N ASP A 44 -2.13 -0.14 -14.63
CA ASP A 44 -1.62 -1.17 -15.54
C ASP A 44 -1.83 -2.57 -14.94
N ASP A 45 -2.51 -3.43 -15.68
CA ASP A 45 -2.87 -4.78 -15.22
C ASP A 45 -1.63 -5.69 -15.12
N ASP A 46 -0.62 -5.50 -15.97
CA ASP A 46 0.62 -6.30 -15.91
C ASP A 46 1.44 -5.94 -14.66
N ALA A 47 1.59 -4.64 -14.39
CA ALA A 47 2.24 -4.14 -13.18
C ALA A 47 1.49 -4.56 -11.90
N MET A 48 0.15 -4.54 -11.92
CA MET A 48 -0.68 -5.05 -10.82
C MET A 48 -0.46 -6.54 -10.58
N ALA A 49 -0.41 -7.35 -11.64
CA ALA A 49 -0.17 -8.78 -11.54
C ALA A 49 1.25 -9.09 -11.03
N GLU A 50 2.26 -8.31 -11.43
CA GLU A 50 3.62 -8.41 -10.91
C GLU A 50 3.69 -8.09 -9.42
N PHE A 51 3.12 -6.94 -9.02
CA PHE A 51 3.01 -6.56 -7.61
C PHE A 51 2.34 -7.65 -6.77
N ALA A 52 1.21 -8.18 -7.26
CA ALA A 52 0.49 -9.23 -6.56
C ALA A 52 1.34 -10.50 -6.37
N ARG A 53 2.07 -10.94 -7.41
CA ARG A 53 2.98 -12.09 -7.31
C ARG A 53 4.07 -11.86 -6.27
N ASP A 54 4.66 -10.66 -6.24
CA ASP A 54 5.72 -10.33 -5.29
C ASP A 54 5.21 -10.32 -3.84
N VAL A 55 4.03 -9.74 -3.58
CA VAL A 55 3.42 -9.75 -2.26
C VAL A 55 3.05 -11.17 -1.81
N VAL A 56 2.57 -12.02 -2.73
CA VAL A 56 2.33 -13.44 -2.45
C VAL A 56 3.62 -14.18 -2.15
N LEU A 57 4.69 -13.93 -2.91
CA LEU A 57 6.00 -14.54 -2.66
C LEU A 57 6.54 -14.13 -1.28
N MET A 58 6.45 -12.85 -0.91
CA MET A 58 6.79 -12.37 0.43
C MET A 58 6.06 -13.18 1.50
N ARG A 59 4.75 -13.39 1.33
CA ARG A 59 3.97 -14.20 2.28
C ARG A 59 4.43 -15.65 2.33
N GLN A 60 4.72 -16.28 1.19
CA GLN A 60 5.16 -17.67 1.11
C GLN A 60 6.51 -17.90 1.78
N VAL A 61 7.42 -16.93 1.73
CA VAL A 61 8.73 -17.02 2.40
C VAL A 61 8.71 -16.59 3.87
N GLY A 62 7.52 -16.40 4.43
CA GLY A 62 7.32 -16.16 5.87
C GLY A 62 7.27 -14.69 6.28
N VAL A 63 7.29 -13.74 5.34
CA VAL A 63 7.05 -12.31 5.63
C VAL A 63 5.55 -12.08 5.87
N ASN A 64 5.22 -11.07 6.67
CA ASN A 64 3.86 -10.61 6.91
C ASN A 64 3.65 -9.25 6.19
N PRO A 65 3.33 -9.24 4.88
CA PRO A 65 3.08 -8.00 4.18
C PRO A 65 1.72 -7.40 4.56
N VAL A 66 1.67 -6.08 4.72
CA VAL A 66 0.45 -5.27 4.84
C VAL A 66 0.48 -4.24 3.72
N VAL A 67 -0.49 -4.30 2.81
CA VAL A 67 -0.57 -3.40 1.66
C VAL A 67 -1.43 -2.20 2.03
N VAL A 68 -0.94 -0.99 1.76
CA VAL A 68 -1.71 0.26 1.85
C VAL A 68 -1.72 0.88 0.47
N HIS A 69 -2.89 1.25 -0.07
CA HIS A 69 -2.97 1.68 -1.46
C HIS A 69 -3.37 3.14 -1.65
N GLY A 70 -3.04 3.69 -2.83
CA GLY A 70 -3.60 4.95 -3.31
C GLY A 70 -4.81 4.75 -4.21
N GLY A 71 -5.18 5.77 -5.00
CA GLY A 71 -6.20 5.65 -6.04
C GLY A 71 -6.50 6.95 -6.77
N GLY A 72 -5.55 7.89 -6.78
CA GLY A 72 -5.73 9.24 -7.31
C GLY A 72 -6.35 9.31 -8.70
N PRO A 73 -5.82 8.57 -9.70
CA PRO A 73 -6.38 8.57 -11.06
C PRO A 73 -7.85 8.13 -11.12
N MET A 74 -8.20 7.03 -10.45
CA MET A 74 -9.56 6.48 -10.44
C MET A 74 -10.55 7.38 -9.70
N ILE A 75 -10.10 8.07 -8.64
CA ILE A 75 -10.91 9.10 -7.96
C ILE A 75 -11.20 10.26 -8.92
N ASN A 76 -10.17 10.78 -9.62
CA ASN A 76 -10.31 11.90 -10.54
C ASN A 76 -11.28 11.58 -11.69
N GLU A 77 -11.21 10.36 -12.22
CA GLU A 77 -12.14 9.87 -13.25
C GLU A 77 -13.58 9.90 -12.75
N MET A 78 -13.84 9.35 -11.55
CA MET A 78 -15.20 9.32 -10.98
C MET A 78 -15.73 10.73 -10.66
N LEU A 79 -14.92 11.59 -10.05
CA LEU A 79 -15.30 12.99 -9.77
C LEU A 79 -15.67 13.72 -11.06
N THR A 80 -14.90 13.53 -12.14
CA THR A 80 -15.17 14.12 -13.45
C THR A 80 -16.49 13.62 -14.03
N ARG A 81 -16.76 12.31 -13.94
CA ARG A 81 -18.03 11.70 -14.39
C ARG A 81 -19.25 12.24 -13.65
N LEU A 82 -19.08 12.62 -12.38
CA LEU A 82 -20.12 13.20 -11.52
C LEU A 82 -20.19 14.74 -11.59
N GLY A 83 -19.31 15.38 -12.37
CA GLY A 83 -19.25 16.84 -12.48
C GLY A 83 -18.74 17.55 -11.22
N ILE A 84 -18.03 16.84 -10.34
CA ILE A 84 -17.45 17.37 -9.10
C ILE A 84 -16.05 17.89 -9.41
N LYS A 85 -15.79 19.16 -9.10
CA LYS A 85 -14.46 19.76 -9.29
C LYS A 85 -13.47 19.20 -8.27
N SER A 86 -12.28 18.86 -8.74
CA SER A 86 -11.19 18.39 -7.89
C SER A 86 -10.09 19.45 -7.83
N GLU A 87 -9.69 19.81 -6.61
CA GLU A 87 -8.59 20.74 -6.35
C GLU A 87 -7.56 20.11 -5.43
N PHE A 88 -6.30 20.53 -5.57
CA PHE A 88 -5.19 20.06 -4.75
C PHE A 88 -4.48 21.24 -4.10
N VAL A 89 -4.22 21.11 -2.81
CA VAL A 89 -3.45 22.07 -2.01
C VAL A 89 -2.36 21.28 -1.28
N ARG A 90 -1.10 21.70 -1.43
CA ARG A 90 0.07 21.06 -0.78
C ARG A 90 0.15 19.53 -1.00
N GLY A 91 -0.20 19.06 -2.20
CA GLY A 91 -0.19 17.63 -2.54
C GLY A 91 -1.33 16.80 -1.92
N LYS A 92 -2.27 17.45 -1.23
CA LYS A 92 -3.48 16.83 -0.68
C LYS A 92 -4.70 17.30 -1.47
N ARG A 93 -5.67 16.41 -1.67
CA ARG A 93 -6.93 16.74 -2.34
C ARG A 93 -7.81 17.52 -1.36
N VAL A 94 -8.25 18.72 -1.74
CA VAL A 94 -9.30 19.42 -0.99
C VAL A 94 -10.55 18.56 -1.06
N THR A 95 -11.08 18.16 0.09
CA THR A 95 -12.10 17.13 0.17
C THR A 95 -13.32 17.71 0.88
N ASP A 96 -14.33 18.13 0.13
CA ASP A 96 -15.64 18.46 0.69
C ASP A 96 -16.48 17.20 0.95
N LYS A 97 -17.73 17.37 1.42
CA LYS A 97 -18.57 16.23 1.78
C LYS A 97 -18.87 15.31 0.60
N ALA A 98 -19.21 15.87 -0.56
CA ALA A 98 -19.47 15.07 -1.77
C ALA A 98 -18.20 14.35 -2.25
N THR A 99 -17.05 15.01 -2.14
CA THR A 99 -15.75 14.45 -2.53
C THR A 99 -15.35 13.30 -1.61
N VAL A 100 -15.53 13.39 -0.29
CA VAL A 100 -15.15 12.29 0.62
C VAL A 100 -16.00 11.04 0.36
N ASP A 101 -17.29 11.20 0.07
CA ASP A 101 -18.17 10.06 -0.23
C ASP A 101 -17.71 9.34 -1.52
N VAL A 102 -17.29 10.09 -2.55
CA VAL A 102 -16.72 9.51 -3.78
C VAL A 102 -15.36 8.85 -3.51
N VAL A 103 -14.50 9.50 -2.73
CA VAL A 103 -13.19 8.94 -2.35
C VAL A 103 -13.38 7.60 -1.63
N GLU A 104 -14.31 7.52 -0.67
CA GLU A 104 -14.62 6.29 0.04
C GLU A 104 -15.11 5.19 -0.91
N MET A 105 -16.10 5.49 -1.75
CA MET A 105 -16.63 4.50 -2.71
C MET A 105 -15.55 3.97 -3.65
N VAL A 106 -14.71 4.85 -4.20
CA VAL A 106 -13.68 4.47 -5.17
C VAL A 106 -12.55 3.70 -4.50
N LEU A 107 -12.01 4.21 -3.38
CA LEU A 107 -10.89 3.56 -2.72
C LEU A 107 -11.30 2.22 -2.12
N CYS A 108 -12.40 2.16 -1.35
CA CYS A 108 -12.82 0.95 -0.65
C CYS A 108 -13.51 -0.08 -1.57
N GLY A 109 -14.28 0.39 -2.56
CA GLY A 109 -15.09 -0.48 -3.41
C GLY A 109 -14.40 -0.93 -4.69
N LEU A 110 -13.68 -0.03 -5.37
CA LEU A 110 -13.06 -0.33 -6.67
C LEU A 110 -11.59 -0.69 -6.52
N VAL A 111 -10.76 0.24 -6.02
CA VAL A 111 -9.31 0.08 -6.04
C VAL A 111 -8.87 -1.02 -5.08
N ASN A 112 -9.38 -0.99 -3.84
CA ASN A 112 -9.09 -2.00 -2.83
C ASN A 112 -9.42 -3.42 -3.34
N LYS A 113 -10.59 -3.59 -3.97
CA LYS A 113 -11.04 -4.90 -4.44
C LYS A 113 -10.30 -5.39 -5.69
N ARG A 114 -9.84 -4.49 -6.56
CA ARG A 114 -8.93 -4.87 -7.67
C ARG A 114 -7.61 -5.43 -7.15
N ILE A 115 -7.00 -4.80 -6.14
CA ILE A 115 -5.74 -5.30 -5.55
C ILE A 115 -5.96 -6.64 -4.84
N VAL A 116 -7.04 -6.76 -4.07
CA VAL A 116 -7.42 -8.03 -3.43
C VAL A 116 -7.56 -9.12 -4.49
N GLN A 117 -8.30 -8.88 -5.57
CA GLN A 117 -8.49 -9.86 -6.64
C GLN A 117 -7.15 -10.27 -7.28
N ALA A 118 -6.28 -9.32 -7.58
CA ALA A 118 -4.96 -9.63 -8.15
C ALA A 118 -4.12 -10.53 -7.22
N ILE A 119 -4.14 -10.29 -5.91
CA ILE A 119 -3.47 -11.15 -4.92
C ILE A 119 -4.09 -12.55 -4.87
N MET A 120 -5.43 -12.64 -4.96
CA MET A 120 -6.13 -13.93 -5.00
C MET A 120 -5.77 -14.71 -6.28
N ASP A 121 -5.72 -14.05 -7.43
CA ASP A 121 -5.36 -14.65 -8.72
C ASP A 121 -3.90 -15.14 -8.74
N ALA A 122 -3.01 -14.47 -8.00
CA ALA A 122 -1.63 -14.91 -7.77
C ALA A 122 -1.51 -16.09 -6.77
N GLY A 123 -2.63 -16.62 -6.26
CA GLY A 123 -2.65 -17.74 -5.31
C GLY A 123 -2.46 -17.32 -3.84
N GLY A 124 -2.57 -16.03 -3.55
CA GLY A 124 -2.54 -15.48 -2.20
C GLY A 124 -3.86 -15.63 -1.46
N ARG A 125 -3.86 -15.13 -0.22
CA ARG A 125 -5.08 -14.90 0.56
C ARG A 125 -5.07 -13.43 0.95
N ALA A 126 -6.06 -12.66 0.54
CA ALA A 126 -6.15 -11.24 0.86
C ALA A 126 -7.53 -10.86 1.39
N VAL A 127 -7.55 -9.90 2.31
CA VAL A 127 -8.78 -9.26 2.79
C VAL A 127 -8.59 -7.75 2.69
N GLY A 128 -9.53 -7.13 2.01
CA GLY A 128 -9.54 -5.70 1.78
C GLY A 128 -10.40 -4.97 2.82
N ILE A 129 -9.77 -4.05 3.55
CA ILE A 129 -10.39 -3.23 4.59
C ILE A 129 -10.02 -1.75 4.40
N SER A 130 -10.61 -0.89 5.20
CA SER A 130 -10.33 0.53 5.33
C SER A 130 -9.89 0.85 6.76
N GLY A 131 -9.53 2.10 7.03
CA GLY A 131 -9.29 2.59 8.38
C GLY A 131 -10.53 2.60 9.29
N LYS A 132 -11.74 2.46 8.73
CA LYS A 132 -12.98 2.37 9.51
C LYS A 132 -13.22 0.98 10.11
N ASP A 133 -12.68 -0.05 9.48
CA ASP A 133 -12.90 -1.42 9.93
C ASP A 133 -12.11 -1.67 11.22
N ASP A 134 -12.81 -2.05 12.30
CA ASP A 134 -12.26 -2.21 13.65
C ASP A 134 -11.60 -0.94 14.22
N ASP A 135 -12.06 0.24 13.77
CA ASP A 135 -11.46 1.55 14.10
C ASP A 135 -9.93 1.56 13.89
N LEU A 136 -9.48 0.86 12.83
CA LEU A 136 -8.07 0.69 12.51
C LEU A 136 -7.29 2.02 12.49
N MET A 137 -7.93 3.09 12.01
CA MET A 137 -7.37 4.43 11.91
C MET A 137 -8.42 5.47 12.25
N VAL A 138 -8.21 6.15 13.38
CA VAL A 138 -9.04 7.28 13.83
C VAL A 138 -8.31 8.58 13.52
N CYS A 139 -9.02 9.52 12.91
CA CYS A 139 -8.49 10.80 12.47
C CYS A 139 -9.22 11.99 13.10
N VAL A 140 -8.49 13.10 13.17
CA VAL A 140 -9.06 14.45 13.27
C VAL A 140 -8.81 15.18 11.95
N ALA A 141 -9.52 16.30 11.73
CA ALA A 141 -9.24 17.16 10.59
C ALA A 141 -7.76 17.64 10.62
N ASP A 142 -7.08 17.50 9.49
CA ASP A 142 -5.67 17.86 9.34
C ASP A 142 -5.46 19.38 9.20
N ASP A 143 -6.26 20.00 8.33
CA ASP A 143 -6.24 21.43 8.05
C ASP A 143 -7.66 21.86 7.65
N PRO A 144 -8.22 22.92 8.26
CA PRO A 144 -9.54 23.44 7.90
C PRO A 144 -9.69 23.77 6.40
N GLU A 145 -8.62 24.18 5.72
CA GLU A 145 -8.61 24.47 4.28
C GLU A 145 -8.83 23.22 3.42
N LEU A 146 -8.53 22.04 3.95
CA LEU A 146 -8.60 20.77 3.22
C LEU A 146 -9.93 20.02 3.41
N GLY A 147 -10.80 20.48 4.33
CA GLY A 147 -12.08 19.84 4.63
C GLY A 147 -11.92 18.48 5.30
N PHE A 148 -12.50 17.43 4.71
CA PHE A 148 -12.49 16.04 5.18
C PHE A 148 -11.17 15.32 4.88
N VAL A 149 -10.03 16.01 5.05
CA VAL A 149 -8.70 15.39 5.05
C VAL A 149 -8.28 15.10 6.48
N GLY A 150 -7.91 13.85 6.74
CA GLY A 150 -7.64 13.35 8.09
C GLY A 150 -6.16 13.29 8.43
N LYS A 151 -5.86 13.61 9.68
CA LYS A 151 -4.59 13.31 10.33
C LYS A 151 -4.80 12.17 11.33
N PRO A 152 -4.12 11.02 11.17
CA PRO A 152 -4.20 9.92 12.13
C PRO A 152 -3.77 10.36 13.53
N VAL A 153 -4.59 10.03 14.53
CA VAL A 153 -4.34 10.32 15.96
C VAL A 153 -4.36 9.06 16.82
N GLU A 154 -5.08 8.03 16.39
CA GLU A 154 -5.13 6.73 17.05
C GLU A 154 -5.16 5.61 16.01
N MET A 155 -4.52 4.47 16.32
CA MET A 155 -4.36 3.33 15.43
C MET A 155 -4.67 2.01 16.16
N ASN A 156 -5.76 1.33 15.80
CA ASN A 156 -6.08 -0.01 16.29
C ASN A 156 -5.62 -1.09 15.29
N VAL A 157 -4.37 -1.50 15.38
CA VAL A 157 -3.78 -2.46 14.41
C VAL A 157 -4.09 -3.94 14.72
N GLN A 158 -4.96 -4.24 15.67
CA GLN A 158 -5.22 -5.61 16.10
C GLN A 158 -5.80 -6.47 14.96
N VAL A 159 -6.78 -5.95 14.22
CA VAL A 159 -7.32 -6.60 13.02
C VAL A 159 -6.23 -6.98 12.00
N LEU A 160 -5.23 -6.11 11.78
CA LEU A 160 -4.13 -6.41 10.86
C LEU A 160 -3.30 -7.60 11.36
N ARG A 161 -3.02 -7.63 12.67
CA ARG A 161 -2.27 -8.72 13.31
C ARG A 161 -2.97 -10.05 13.18
N ASP A 162 -4.27 -10.06 13.37
CA ASP A 162 -5.05 -11.29 13.31
C ASP A 162 -5.13 -11.83 11.87
N LEU A 163 -5.31 -10.94 10.90
CA LEU A 163 -5.27 -11.30 9.48
C LEU A 163 -3.93 -11.93 9.07
N TYR A 164 -2.80 -11.25 9.33
CA TYR A 164 -1.52 -11.79 8.87
C TYR A 164 -1.08 -13.03 9.65
N LYS A 165 -1.45 -13.17 10.94
CA LYS A 165 -1.24 -14.42 11.71
C LYS A 165 -2.03 -15.58 11.12
N ALA A 166 -3.24 -15.32 10.62
CA ALA A 166 -4.06 -16.29 9.89
C ALA A 166 -3.54 -16.55 8.46
N GLY A 167 -2.46 -15.90 8.03
CA GLY A 167 -1.90 -16.02 6.69
C GLY A 167 -2.66 -15.28 5.60
N ILE A 168 -3.43 -14.25 6.00
CA ILE A 168 -4.15 -13.36 5.10
C ILE A 168 -3.37 -12.05 4.99
N ILE A 169 -3.18 -11.57 3.76
CA ILE A 169 -2.54 -10.30 3.42
C ILE A 169 -3.59 -9.18 3.58
N PRO A 170 -3.44 -8.27 4.55
CA PRO A 170 -4.35 -7.14 4.68
C PRO A 170 -4.08 -6.12 3.56
N VAL A 171 -5.15 -5.63 2.92
CA VAL A 171 -5.10 -4.56 1.91
C VAL A 171 -5.93 -3.40 2.42
N VAL A 172 -5.28 -2.30 2.78
CA VAL A 172 -5.89 -1.17 3.49
C VAL A 172 -6.09 0.03 2.57
N ALA A 173 -7.34 0.47 2.46
CA ALA A 173 -7.71 1.75 1.87
C ALA A 173 -7.50 2.90 2.88
N PRO A 174 -6.87 4.02 2.50
CA PRO A 174 -6.57 5.13 3.41
C PRO A 174 -7.77 6.05 3.63
N VAL A 175 -8.86 5.46 4.12
CA VAL A 175 -10.11 6.13 4.52
C VAL A 175 -10.33 5.83 6.00
N ALA A 176 -10.41 6.87 6.82
CA ALA A 176 -10.44 6.77 8.28
C ALA A 176 -11.82 7.10 8.85
N THR A 177 -12.07 6.62 10.07
CA THR A 177 -13.17 7.13 10.90
C THR A 177 -12.74 8.43 11.60
N GLY A 178 -13.70 9.29 11.89
CA GLY A 178 -13.50 10.49 12.70
C GLY A 178 -13.80 10.27 14.18
N MET A 179 -13.80 11.36 14.95
CA MET A 179 -14.17 11.35 16.38
C MET A 179 -15.67 11.53 16.60
N ALA A 180 -16.38 12.09 15.61
CA ALA A 180 -17.82 12.26 15.64
C ALA A 180 -18.55 11.11 14.92
N ASP A 181 -19.83 10.92 15.25
CA ASP A 181 -20.67 9.90 14.63
C ASP A 181 -20.72 10.04 13.10
N ASN A 182 -20.48 8.94 12.39
CA ASN A 182 -20.49 8.86 10.93
C ASN A 182 -19.51 9.82 10.22
N GLU A 183 -18.46 10.27 10.90
CA GLU A 183 -17.43 11.12 10.33
C GLU A 183 -16.40 10.28 9.54
N THR A 184 -16.02 10.78 8.36
CA THR A 184 -15.10 10.07 7.46
C THR A 184 -14.03 11.03 6.96
N PHE A 185 -12.79 10.55 6.95
CA PHE A 185 -11.67 11.31 6.44
C PHE A 185 -10.92 10.58 5.33
N ASN A 186 -10.55 11.34 4.30
CA ASN A 186 -9.56 10.95 3.30
C ASN A 186 -8.15 11.16 3.87
N VAL A 187 -7.31 10.13 3.87
CA VAL A 187 -5.93 10.22 4.38
C VAL A 187 -4.95 10.04 3.23
N ASN A 188 -3.86 10.81 3.23
CA ASN A 188 -2.78 10.60 2.26
C ASN A 188 -2.20 9.18 2.43
N GLY A 189 -2.05 8.44 1.32
CA GLY A 189 -1.62 7.04 1.36
C GLY A 189 -0.23 6.80 1.98
N ASP A 190 0.73 7.71 1.78
CA ASP A 190 2.06 7.62 2.41
C ASP A 190 1.97 7.90 3.92
N THR A 191 1.12 8.87 4.31
CA THR A 191 0.83 9.15 5.73
C THR A 191 0.17 7.97 6.42
N ALA A 192 -0.85 7.37 5.79
CA ALA A 192 -1.53 6.18 6.31
C ALA A 192 -0.55 5.00 6.44
N ALA A 193 0.27 4.74 5.40
CA ALA A 193 1.27 3.67 5.44
C ALA A 193 2.32 3.89 6.54
N GLY A 194 2.79 5.12 6.72
CA GLY A 194 3.69 5.50 7.81
C GLY A 194 3.07 5.29 9.19
N ALA A 195 1.82 5.71 9.40
CA ALA A 195 1.10 5.54 10.66
C ALA A 195 0.87 4.05 10.98
N ILE A 196 0.44 3.25 9.99
CA ILE A 196 0.25 1.80 10.13
C ILE A 196 1.58 1.11 10.45
N ALA A 197 2.67 1.46 9.75
CA ALA A 197 3.99 0.90 9.99
C ALA A 197 4.50 1.21 11.41
N GLY A 198 4.33 2.46 11.86
CA GLY A 198 4.68 2.88 13.22
C GLY A 198 3.89 2.11 14.28
N ALA A 199 2.56 2.00 14.12
CA ALA A 199 1.69 1.31 15.08
C ALA A 199 1.93 -0.21 15.11
N LEU A 200 2.24 -0.83 13.97
CA LEU A 200 2.64 -2.23 13.90
C LEU A 200 4.05 -2.50 14.42
N LYS A 201 4.89 -1.46 14.57
CA LYS A 201 6.34 -1.57 14.73
C LYS A 201 6.95 -2.43 13.61
N ALA A 202 6.55 -2.14 12.38
CA ALA A 202 6.98 -2.89 11.22
C ALA A 202 8.50 -2.82 11.03
N ASP A 203 9.09 -3.93 10.56
CA ASP A 203 10.52 -4.01 10.27
C ASP A 203 10.91 -3.12 9.09
N ARG A 204 9.99 -2.93 8.13
CA ARG A 204 10.18 -2.10 6.94
C ARG A 204 8.89 -1.40 6.52
N LEU A 205 9.06 -0.20 5.98
CA LEU A 205 8.08 0.51 5.17
C LEU A 205 8.64 0.66 3.75
N LEU A 206 7.95 0.11 2.76
CA LEU A 206 8.31 0.23 1.35
C LEU A 206 7.32 1.19 0.67
N LEU A 207 7.82 2.28 0.10
CA LEU A 207 6.99 3.24 -0.63
C LEU A 207 7.27 3.08 -2.13
N LEU A 208 6.31 2.51 -2.86
CA LEU A 208 6.39 2.42 -4.32
C LEU A 208 6.04 3.77 -4.94
N THR A 209 6.88 4.23 -5.87
CA THR A 209 6.80 5.55 -6.49
C THR A 209 7.23 5.48 -7.96
N ASP A 210 6.85 6.49 -8.74
CA ASP A 210 7.14 6.59 -10.18
C ASP A 210 8.54 7.18 -10.47
N VAL A 211 9.38 7.35 -9.44
CA VAL A 211 10.77 7.84 -9.55
C VAL A 211 11.76 6.81 -9.03
N SER A 212 13.02 6.90 -9.45
CA SER A 212 14.08 5.94 -9.10
C SER A 212 14.51 5.94 -7.62
N GLY A 213 14.03 6.90 -6.82
CA GLY A 213 14.40 7.09 -5.42
C GLY A 213 14.76 8.55 -5.10
N VAL A 214 15.29 8.79 -3.90
CA VAL A 214 15.78 10.10 -3.49
C VAL A 214 17.09 10.40 -4.23
N LYS A 215 17.22 11.60 -4.78
CA LYS A 215 18.42 12.03 -5.51
C LYS A 215 19.20 13.08 -4.71
N ASN A 216 20.53 12.99 -4.73
CA ASN A 216 21.40 14.03 -4.19
C ASN A 216 21.42 15.26 -5.12
N ALA A 217 22.14 16.31 -4.72
CA ALA A 217 22.30 17.53 -5.52
C ALA A 217 22.96 17.29 -6.90
N ALA A 218 23.69 16.18 -7.08
CA ALA A 218 24.28 15.77 -8.35
C ALA A 218 23.31 14.95 -9.24
N GLY A 219 22.10 14.65 -8.75
CA GLY A 219 21.08 13.88 -9.47
C GLY A 219 21.24 12.36 -9.34
N GLU A 220 22.16 11.87 -8.52
CA GLU A 220 22.43 10.45 -8.29
C GLU A 220 21.49 9.89 -7.22
N VAL A 221 21.06 8.64 -7.37
CA VAL A 221 20.17 7.98 -6.40
C VAL A 221 20.94 7.66 -5.12
N VAL A 222 20.45 8.18 -4.01
CA VAL A 222 20.96 7.88 -2.67
C VAL A 222 20.29 6.61 -2.16
N THR A 223 21.08 5.58 -1.89
CA THR A 223 20.57 4.25 -1.48
C THR A 223 20.41 4.09 0.02
N GLN A 224 21.07 4.95 0.82
CA GLN A 224 20.97 4.95 2.27
C GLN A 224 21.16 6.37 2.81
N MET A 225 20.33 6.73 3.79
CA MET A 225 20.42 7.97 4.55
C MET A 225 19.82 7.78 5.93
N THR A 226 20.30 8.59 6.87
CA THR A 226 19.79 8.71 8.24
C THR A 226 18.77 9.85 8.30
N PRO A 227 17.88 9.87 9.31
CA PRO A 227 16.93 10.98 9.49
C PRO A 227 17.58 12.36 9.60
N ASP A 228 18.80 12.44 10.14
CA ASP A 228 19.52 13.72 10.28
C ASP A 228 20.12 14.21 8.96
N GLU A 229 20.38 13.32 7.99
CA GLU A 229 20.83 13.71 6.64
C GLU A 229 19.69 14.22 5.76
N VAL A 230 18.43 14.05 6.19
CA VAL A 230 17.23 14.51 5.47
C VAL A 230 16.71 15.87 5.98
N ARG A 231 17.03 16.22 7.23
CA ARG A 231 16.60 17.48 7.88
C ARG A 231 17.41 18.68 7.39
#